data_AF-A0A4Q1RJ06-F1
#
_entry.id   AF-A0A4Q1RJ06-F1
#
_cell.length_a   1.000
_cell.length_b   1.000
_cell.length_c   1.000
_cell.angle_alpha   90.00
_cell.angle_beta   90.00
_cell.angle_gamma   90.00
#
_symmetry.space_group_name_H-M   'P 1'
#
loop_
_entity.id
_entity.type
_entity.pdbx_description
1 polymer ?
#
loop_
_entity_poly.entity_id
_entity_poly.type
_entity_poly.pdbx_seq_one_letter_code
_entity_poly.pdbx_strand_id
1 'polypeptide(L)'
;MIKENNILEKTLEIAEKGYGTYRWSYDMRSYLPVAGAMKMVQKKEYESIACGGFSAGCDMLLRAIAFTSVRCDLMILQGPWIPVLEEHAETVVSAIREKNIALRIFCGSEDDDCLPMAKQLYEAAKWGKCNVKFTVQENNRHQFPEKMYTILH
;
A
#
# COMPACT_ATOMS: atom_id res chain seq x y z
N MET A 1 -42.88 -13.63 -4.46
CA MET A 1 -41.68 -14.26 -5.06
C MET A 1 -40.51 -13.32 -5.35
N ILE A 2 -40.52 -12.02 -4.95
CA ILE A 2 -39.40 -11.09 -5.25
C ILE A 2 -38.45 -10.90 -4.03
N LYS A 3 -38.88 -11.23 -2.80
CA LYS A 3 -38.09 -11.00 -1.57
C LYS A 3 -37.05 -12.08 -1.25
N GLU A 4 -37.26 -13.33 -1.66
CA GLU A 4 -36.38 -14.45 -1.30
C GLU A 4 -35.07 -14.47 -2.12
N ASN A 5 -35.11 -14.09 -3.41
CA ASN A 5 -33.91 -14.02 -4.25
C ASN A 5 -32.88 -12.99 -3.73
N ASN A 6 -33.34 -11.88 -3.15
CA ASN A 6 -32.45 -10.82 -2.66
C ASN A 6 -31.70 -11.23 -1.38
N ILE A 7 -32.28 -12.11 -0.55
CA ILE A 7 -31.61 -12.63 0.64
C ILE A 7 -30.53 -13.63 0.22
N LEU A 8 -30.86 -14.54 -0.70
CA LEU A 8 -29.93 -15.56 -1.16
C LEU A 8 -28.70 -14.96 -1.87
N GLU A 9 -28.91 -13.96 -2.74
CA GLU A 9 -27.82 -13.22 -3.40
C GLU A 9 -26.92 -12.50 -2.39
N LYS A 10 -27.49 -11.84 -1.38
CA LYS A 10 -26.71 -11.20 -0.32
C LYS A 10 -25.94 -12.21 0.53
N THR A 11 -26.53 -13.36 0.83
CA THR A 11 -25.87 -14.42 1.59
C THR A 11 -24.72 -15.03 0.80
N LEU A 12 -24.88 -15.23 -0.51
CA LEU A 12 -23.81 -15.66 -1.42
C LEU A 12 -22.71 -14.61 -1.51
N GLU A 13 -23.05 -13.33 -1.66
CA GLU A 13 -22.08 -12.24 -1.69
C GLU A 13 -21.27 -12.14 -0.39
N ILE A 14 -21.92 -12.30 0.78
CA ILE A 14 -21.26 -12.32 2.09
C ILE A 14 -20.40 -13.58 2.26
N ALA A 15 -20.85 -14.73 1.76
CA ALA A 15 -20.10 -15.97 1.80
C ALA A 15 -18.86 -15.93 0.88
N GLU A 16 -18.99 -15.37 -0.33
CA GLU A 16 -17.88 -15.17 -1.28
C GLU A 16 -16.87 -14.12 -0.79
N LYS A 17 -17.35 -13.07 -0.11
CA LYS A 17 -16.49 -12.03 0.47
C LYS A 17 -15.89 -12.41 1.81
N GLY A 18 -16.42 -13.45 2.46
CA GLY A 18 -16.02 -13.96 3.77
C GLY A 18 -16.55 -13.12 4.92
N TYR A 19 -17.24 -13.74 5.87
CA TYR A 19 -17.69 -13.08 7.09
C TYR A 19 -16.49 -12.80 8.00
N GLY A 20 -16.26 -11.54 8.36
CA GLY A 20 -15.13 -11.11 9.19
C GLY A 20 -13.82 -10.88 8.40
N THR A 21 -13.84 -10.99 7.07
CA THR A 21 -12.71 -10.60 6.22
C THR A 21 -12.93 -9.22 5.63
N TYR A 22 -11.90 -8.38 5.70
CA TYR A 22 -11.90 -7.03 5.14
C TYR A 22 -11.03 -7.01 3.89
N ARG A 23 -11.52 -6.38 2.83
CA ARG A 23 -10.78 -6.18 1.58
C ARG A 23 -10.70 -4.70 1.26
N TRP A 24 -9.58 -4.28 0.69
CA TRP A 24 -9.42 -2.94 0.17
C TRP A 24 -10.13 -2.85 -1.20
N SER A 25 -10.95 -1.82 -1.36
CA SER A 25 -11.39 -1.37 -2.67
C SER A 25 -10.39 -0.31 -3.17
N TYR A 26 -10.14 -0.26 -4.47
CA TYR A 26 -9.20 0.67 -5.10
C TYR A 26 -9.87 1.98 -5.55
N ASP A 27 -11.07 2.26 -5.02
CA ASP A 27 -11.76 3.53 -5.23
C ASP A 27 -11.07 4.70 -4.53
N MET A 28 -11.52 5.92 -4.84
CA MET A 28 -11.00 7.16 -4.27
C MET A 28 -11.57 7.50 -2.88
N ARG A 29 -12.01 6.50 -2.10
CA ARG A 29 -12.55 6.67 -0.74
C ARG A 29 -11.99 5.67 0.27
N SER A 30 -11.65 4.47 -0.16
CA SER A 30 -11.25 3.36 0.70
C SER A 30 -9.90 3.59 1.40
N TYR A 31 -9.09 4.54 0.92
CA TYR A 31 -7.88 5.00 1.60
C TYR A 31 -8.16 5.98 2.76
N LEU A 32 -9.36 6.57 2.85
CA LEU A 32 -9.67 7.60 3.85
C LEU A 32 -9.56 7.11 5.30
N PRO A 33 -9.99 5.88 5.66
CA PRO A 33 -9.77 5.35 7.01
C PRO A 33 -8.29 5.23 7.36
N VAL A 34 -7.44 4.83 6.40
CA VAL A 34 -5.97 4.77 6.58
C VAL A 34 -5.41 6.17 6.81
N ALA A 35 -5.83 7.15 6.00
CA ALA A 35 -5.46 8.55 6.22
C ALA A 35 -5.94 9.06 7.60
N GLY A 36 -7.13 8.68 8.03
CA GLY A 36 -7.66 8.99 9.36
C GLY A 36 -6.75 8.47 10.48
N ALA A 37 -6.33 7.20 10.37
CA ALA A 37 -5.41 6.58 11.32
C ALA A 37 -4.03 7.26 11.33
N MET A 38 -3.45 7.52 10.16
CA MET A 38 -2.18 8.26 10.04
C MET A 38 -2.28 9.64 10.71
N LYS A 39 -3.36 10.38 10.43
CA LYS A 39 -3.61 11.70 11.04
C LYS A 39 -3.72 11.63 12.56
N MET A 40 -4.28 10.56 13.12
CA MET A 40 -4.36 10.38 14.57
C MET A 40 -2.97 10.14 15.20
N VAL A 41 -2.12 9.36 14.55
CA VAL A 41 -0.74 9.11 15.00
C VAL A 41 0.09 10.40 14.89
N GLN A 42 -0.05 11.16 13.80
CA GLN A 42 0.64 12.44 13.61
C GLN A 42 0.27 13.53 14.62
N LYS A 43 -0.87 13.42 15.29
CA LYS A 43 -1.27 14.33 16.39
C LYS A 43 -0.54 14.03 17.70
N LYS A 44 0.24 12.96 17.76
CA LYS A 44 1.05 12.58 18.92
C LYS A 44 2.46 13.13 18.75
N GLU A 45 3.15 13.31 19.87
CA GLU A 45 4.51 13.85 19.92
C GLU A 45 5.56 12.74 19.66
N TYR A 46 5.37 11.96 18.60
CA TYR A 46 6.37 10.98 18.17
C TYR A 46 7.49 11.68 17.39
N GLU A 47 8.74 11.30 17.69
CA GLU A 47 9.92 11.80 16.97
C GLU A 47 9.91 11.35 15.49
N SER A 48 9.43 10.13 15.23
CA SER A 48 9.29 9.60 13.89
C SER A 48 8.12 8.62 13.76
N ILE A 49 7.52 8.57 12.58
CA ILE A 49 6.39 7.72 12.22
C ILE A 49 6.77 6.86 11.01
N ALA A 50 6.69 5.54 11.19
CA ALA A 50 6.78 4.58 10.10
C ALA A 50 5.38 4.02 9.76
N CYS A 51 5.09 3.88 8.46
CA CYS A 51 3.89 3.21 7.97
C CYS A 51 4.28 2.01 7.10
N GLY A 52 3.69 0.85 7.40
CA GLY A 52 3.96 -0.40 6.69
C GLY A 52 2.71 -0.93 5.99
N GLY A 53 2.86 -1.37 4.75
CA GLY A 53 1.80 -2.00 3.97
C GLY A 53 2.24 -3.35 3.41
N PHE A 54 1.28 -4.26 3.27
CA PHE A 54 1.43 -5.52 2.53
C PHE A 54 0.39 -5.57 1.41
N SER A 55 0.79 -5.97 0.20
CA SER A 55 -0.13 -6.15 -0.92
C SER A 55 -0.99 -4.91 -1.16
N ALA A 56 -2.32 -5.06 -1.25
CA ALA A 56 -3.27 -3.97 -1.43
C ALA A 56 -3.23 -2.89 -0.33
N GLY A 57 -2.68 -3.18 0.86
CA GLY A 57 -2.45 -2.16 1.89
C GLY A 57 -1.42 -1.11 1.48
N CYS A 58 -0.49 -1.46 0.58
CA CYS A 58 0.47 -0.54 -0.02
C CYS A 58 -0.24 0.54 -0.84
N ASP A 59 -1.22 0.14 -1.65
CA ASP A 59 -2.03 1.06 -2.48
C ASP A 59 -2.75 2.08 -1.60
N MET A 60 -3.32 1.64 -0.47
CA MET A 60 -4.02 2.53 0.47
C MET A 60 -3.08 3.56 1.10
N LEU A 61 -1.86 3.17 1.48
CA LEU A 61 -0.86 4.10 2.02
C LEU A 61 -0.43 5.14 0.97
N LEU A 62 -0.18 4.69 -0.26
CA LEU A 62 0.20 5.57 -1.36
C LEU A 62 -0.92 6.55 -1.71
N ARG A 63 -2.18 6.10 -1.77
CA ARG A 63 -3.34 7.00 -1.95
C ARG A 63 -3.50 7.96 -0.80
N ALA A 64 -3.34 7.51 0.45
CA ALA A 64 -3.46 8.37 1.62
C ALA A 64 -2.46 9.54 1.57
N ILE A 65 -1.20 9.27 1.23
CA ILE A 65 -0.19 10.34 1.10
C ILE A 65 -0.36 11.13 -0.20
N ALA A 66 -0.88 10.56 -1.29
CA ALA A 66 -1.05 11.30 -2.55
C ALA A 66 -2.23 12.29 -2.49
N PHE A 67 -3.34 11.91 -1.85
CA PHE A 67 -4.62 12.63 -1.95
C PHE A 67 -5.10 13.26 -0.65
N THR A 68 -4.25 13.31 0.38
CA THR A 68 -4.53 14.02 1.63
C THR A 68 -3.27 14.70 2.18
N SER A 69 -3.38 15.43 3.29
CA SER A 69 -2.23 16.07 3.93
C SER A 69 -1.43 15.17 4.88
N VAL A 70 -1.82 13.90 5.05
CA VAL A 70 -1.11 12.99 5.97
C VAL A 70 0.28 12.65 5.46
N ARG A 71 1.19 12.37 6.39
CA ARG A 71 2.57 11.95 6.08
C ARG A 71 3.10 11.01 7.16
N CYS A 72 4.15 10.29 6.80
CA CYS A 72 5.03 9.53 7.67
C CYS A 72 6.47 9.81 7.25
N ASP A 73 7.45 9.55 8.11
CA ASP A 73 8.86 9.76 7.76
C ASP A 73 9.42 8.58 6.97
N LEU A 74 8.90 7.37 7.24
CA LEU A 74 9.29 6.12 6.60
C LEU A 74 8.07 5.35 6.12
N MET A 75 8.08 4.94 4.85
CA MET A 75 7.09 4.06 4.25
C MET A 75 7.74 2.75 3.81
N ILE A 76 7.21 1.63 4.31
CA ILE A 76 7.70 0.27 4.05
C ILE A 76 6.61 -0.49 3.30
N LEU A 77 6.91 -0.92 2.08
CA LEU A 77 5.97 -1.63 1.21
C LEU A 77 6.48 -3.04 0.95
N GLN A 78 5.72 -4.06 1.35
CA GLN A 78 6.01 -5.47 1.07
C GLN A 78 5.04 -6.01 0.01
N GLY A 79 5.58 -6.58 -1.07
CA GLY A 79 4.81 -7.15 -2.19
C GLY A 79 3.74 -6.18 -2.69
N PRO A 80 4.09 -4.97 -3.15
CA PRO A 80 3.11 -3.91 -3.37
C PRO A 80 2.21 -4.18 -4.58
N TRP A 81 0.95 -4.50 -4.33
CA TRP A 81 -0.13 -4.39 -5.31
C TRP A 81 -0.64 -2.96 -5.31
N ILE A 82 -0.35 -2.17 -6.35
CA ILE A 82 -0.47 -0.70 -6.35
C ILE A 82 -1.06 -0.14 -7.66
N PRO A 83 -2.30 -0.51 -8.02
CA PRO A 83 -2.97 0.00 -9.23
C PRO A 83 -3.12 1.53 -9.26
N VAL A 84 -2.96 2.24 -8.14
CA VAL A 84 -2.90 3.72 -8.12
C VAL A 84 -1.86 4.29 -9.10
N LEU A 85 -0.79 3.55 -9.42
CA LEU A 85 0.25 4.02 -10.34
C LEU A 85 -0.20 4.09 -11.79
N GLU A 86 -1.26 3.38 -12.19
CA GLU A 86 -1.74 3.38 -13.58
C GLU A 86 -2.19 4.78 -14.01
N GLU A 87 -2.87 5.51 -13.12
CA GLU A 87 -3.40 6.85 -13.41
C GLU A 87 -2.69 7.98 -12.64
N HIS A 88 -1.99 7.65 -11.55
CA HIS A 88 -1.53 8.66 -10.58
C HIS A 88 -0.07 8.52 -10.15
N ALA A 89 0.78 7.89 -10.98
CA ALA A 89 2.21 7.75 -10.68
C ALA A 89 2.90 9.08 -10.34
N GLU A 90 2.66 10.14 -11.11
CA GLU A 90 3.26 11.46 -10.86
C GLU A 90 2.81 12.07 -9.54
N THR A 91 1.51 11.98 -9.22
CA THR A 91 0.94 12.48 -7.96
C THR A 91 1.56 11.74 -6.77
N VAL A 92 1.67 10.42 -6.86
CA VAL A 92 2.27 9.58 -5.80
C VAL A 92 3.74 9.95 -5.59
N VAL A 93 4.54 10.04 -6.66
CA VAL A 93 5.97 10.39 -6.58
C VAL A 93 6.16 11.82 -6.05
N SER A 94 5.35 12.78 -6.50
CA SER A 94 5.40 14.16 -6.01
C SER A 94 5.09 14.23 -4.52
N ALA A 95 4.07 13.51 -4.05
CA ALA A 95 3.73 13.44 -2.64
C ALA A 95 4.85 12.81 -1.79
N ILE A 96 5.49 11.72 -2.26
CA ILE A 96 6.64 11.11 -1.56
C ILE A 96 7.78 12.14 -1.42
N ARG A 97 8.09 12.86 -2.50
CA ARG A 97 9.16 13.86 -2.53
C ARG A 97 8.86 15.06 -1.64
N GLU A 98 7.71 15.69 -1.83
CA GLU A 98 7.32 16.93 -1.13
C GLU A 98 7.15 16.70 0.38
N LYS A 99 6.72 15.50 0.76
CA LYS A 99 6.57 15.12 2.17
C LYS A 99 7.83 14.51 2.76
N ASN A 100 8.92 14.45 1.98
CA ASN A 100 10.22 13.91 2.37
C ASN A 100 10.13 12.49 2.99
N ILE A 101 9.36 11.61 2.36
CA ILE A 101 9.13 10.25 2.85
C ILE A 101 10.27 9.35 2.37
N ALA A 102 10.96 8.69 3.31
CA ALA A 102 11.87 7.59 2.98
C ALA A 102 11.05 6.37 2.55
N LEU A 103 11.29 5.86 1.34
CA LEU A 103 10.57 4.73 0.77
C LEU A 103 11.45 3.47 0.77
N ARG A 104 10.93 2.38 1.33
CA ARG A 104 11.57 1.06 1.33
C ARG A 104 10.63 0.05 0.70
N ILE A 105 11.00 -0.47 -0.46
CA ILE A 105 10.19 -1.40 -1.24
C ILE A 105 10.83 -2.78 -1.12
N PHE A 106 10.02 -3.77 -0.81
CA PHE A 106 10.39 -5.17 -0.72
C PHE A 106 9.43 -5.99 -1.58
N CYS A 107 9.94 -6.91 -2.38
CA CYS A 107 9.09 -7.80 -3.18
C CYS A 107 9.82 -9.12 -3.45
N GLY A 108 9.07 -10.22 -3.49
CA GLY A 108 9.61 -11.54 -3.82
C GLY A 108 10.08 -11.61 -5.28
N SER A 109 11.16 -12.35 -5.54
CA SER A 109 11.63 -12.57 -6.91
C SER A 109 10.69 -13.44 -7.75
N GLU A 110 9.82 -14.21 -7.10
CA GLU A 110 8.80 -15.07 -7.72
C GLU A 110 7.37 -14.51 -7.56
N ASP A 111 7.22 -13.23 -7.21
CA ASP A 111 5.92 -12.53 -7.15
C ASP A 111 5.62 -11.88 -8.51
N ASP A 112 5.13 -12.68 -9.46
CA ASP A 112 4.89 -12.25 -10.85
C ASP A 112 3.86 -11.11 -10.96
N ASP A 113 2.94 -11.01 -10.01
CA ASP A 113 1.89 -9.99 -10.00
C ASP A 113 2.40 -8.64 -9.49
N CYS A 114 3.13 -8.62 -8.37
CA CYS A 114 3.52 -7.37 -7.72
C CYS A 114 4.94 -6.88 -8.10
N LEU A 115 5.83 -7.77 -8.54
CA LEU A 115 7.21 -7.40 -8.87
C LEU A 115 7.31 -6.36 -10.00
N PRO A 116 6.52 -6.44 -11.08
CA PRO A 116 6.50 -5.39 -12.11
C PRO A 116 6.10 -4.02 -11.55
N MET A 117 5.06 -3.98 -10.71
CA MET A 117 4.58 -2.75 -10.08
C MET A 117 5.60 -2.17 -9.09
N ALA A 118 6.26 -3.02 -8.31
CA ALA A 118 7.32 -2.63 -7.39
C ALA A 118 8.50 -1.97 -8.14
N LYS A 119 8.91 -2.57 -9.27
CA LYS A 119 9.96 -2.01 -10.16
C LYS A 119 9.53 -0.65 -10.74
N GLN A 120 8.28 -0.54 -11.21
CA GLN A 120 7.75 0.72 -11.74
C GLN A 120 7.77 1.83 -10.68
N LEU A 121 7.31 1.55 -9.46
CA LEU A 121 7.36 2.51 -8.35
C LEU A 121 8.78 2.94 -8.04
N TYR A 122 9.71 1.98 -7.96
CA TYR A 122 11.11 2.23 -7.66
C TYR A 122 11.75 3.16 -8.70
N GLU A 123 11.60 2.86 -9.99
CA GLU A 123 12.18 3.68 -11.06
C GLU A 123 11.56 5.08 -11.10
N ALA A 124 10.24 5.19 -10.93
CA ALA A 124 9.56 6.49 -10.88
C ALA A 124 10.01 7.33 -9.68
N ALA A 125 10.12 6.73 -8.49
CA ALA A 125 10.59 7.40 -7.28
C ALA A 125 12.06 7.81 -7.39
N LYS A 126 12.91 6.95 -7.96
CA LYS A 126 14.33 7.21 -8.22
C LYS A 126 14.52 8.36 -9.21
N TRP A 127 13.76 8.37 -10.31
CA TRP A 127 13.74 9.47 -11.27
C TRP A 127 13.28 10.78 -10.63
N GLY A 128 12.25 10.70 -9.76
CA GLY A 128 11.77 11.81 -8.94
C GLY A 128 12.75 12.29 -7.85
N LYS A 129 13.94 11.67 -7.73
CA LYS A 129 14.96 11.94 -6.71
C LYS A 129 14.47 11.74 -5.27
N CYS A 130 13.55 10.81 -5.05
CA CYS A 130 13.09 10.44 -3.72
C CYS A 130 14.14 9.59 -2.99
N ASN A 131 14.12 9.60 -1.65
CA ASN A 131 14.89 8.65 -0.83
C ASN A 131 14.26 7.25 -0.92
N VAL A 132 14.62 6.49 -1.94
CA VAL A 132 14.05 5.16 -2.21
C VAL A 132 15.13 4.07 -2.18
N LYS A 133 14.80 2.92 -1.59
CA LYS A 133 15.55 1.66 -1.74
C LYS A 133 14.60 0.54 -2.15
N PHE A 134 15.06 -0.33 -3.03
CA PHE A 134 14.32 -1.51 -3.47
C PHE A 134 15.13 -2.78 -3.20
N THR A 135 14.49 -3.75 -2.57
CA THR A 135 15.09 -5.05 -2.23
C THR A 135 14.21 -6.17 -2.79
N VAL A 136 14.78 -6.90 -3.75
CA VAL A 136 14.19 -8.15 -4.25
C VAL A 136 14.58 -9.28 -3.30
N GLN A 137 13.61 -10.08 -2.89
CA GLN A 137 13.77 -11.18 -1.94
C GLN A 137 13.81 -12.50 -2.71
N GLU A 138 14.99 -13.10 -2.78
CA GLU A 138 15.21 -14.33 -3.56
C GLU A 138 14.39 -15.52 -3.05
N ASN A 139 13.90 -16.35 -3.98
CA ASN A 139 13.08 -17.54 -3.72
C ASN A 139 11.85 -17.24 -2.85
N ASN A 140 11.27 -16.04 -3.02
CA ASN A 140 10.09 -15.61 -2.27
C ASN A 140 8.97 -15.21 -3.24
N ARG A 141 7.75 -15.63 -2.92
CA ARG A 141 6.51 -15.30 -3.65
C ARG A 141 5.78 -14.13 -2.98
N HIS A 142 4.48 -14.03 -3.18
CA HIS A 142 3.60 -13.04 -2.56
C HIS A 142 3.37 -13.28 -1.05
N GLN A 143 4.43 -13.10 -0.27
CA GLN A 143 4.44 -13.32 1.17
C GLN A 143 5.60 -12.56 1.82
N PHE A 144 5.68 -12.60 3.14
CA PHE A 144 6.87 -12.19 3.87
C PHE A 144 7.95 -13.28 3.75
N PRO A 145 9.23 -12.90 3.65
CA PRO A 145 10.33 -13.85 3.62
C PRO A 145 10.50 -14.55 4.98
N GLU A 146 10.98 -15.80 4.97
CA GLU A 146 11.25 -16.56 6.20
C GLU A 146 12.33 -15.90 7.08
N LYS A 147 13.34 -15.30 6.44
CA LYS A 147 14.38 -14.53 7.13
C LYS A 147 14.00 -13.06 7.12
N MET A 148 14.04 -12.43 8.30
CA MET A 148 13.81 -11.00 8.43
C MET A 148 14.89 -10.20 7.71
N TYR A 149 14.47 -9.14 7.03
CA TYR A 149 15.36 -8.17 6.41
C TYR A 149 15.55 -6.97 7.33
N THR A 150 16.78 -6.48 7.42
CA THR A 150 17.07 -5.23 8.14
C THR A 150 16.60 -4.04 7.32
N ILE A 151 15.82 -3.16 7.95
CA ILE A 151 15.38 -1.91 7.33
C ILE A 151 16.51 -0.89 7.49
N LEU A 152 17.18 -0.57 6.39
CA LEU A 152 18.23 0.45 6.39
C LEU A 152 17.58 1.83 6.32
N HIS A 153 17.51 2.52 7.46
CA HIS A 153 17.09 3.91 7.57
C HIS A 153 17.95 4.81 6.70
#